data_AF-A0A0C2FRV4-F1
#
_entry.id   AF-A0A0C2FRV4-F1
#
_cell.length_a   1.000
_cell.length_b   1.000
_cell.length_c   1.000
_cell.angle_alpha   90.00
_cell.angle_beta   90.00
_cell.angle_gamma   90.00
#
_symmetry.space_group_name_H-M   'P 1'
#
loop_
_entity.id
_entity.type
_entity.pdbx_description
1 polymer ?
#
loop_
_entity_poly.entity_id
_entity_poly.type
_entity_poly.pdbx_seq_one_letter_code
_entity_poly.pdbx_strand_id
1 'polypeptide(L)'
;FNECACTPYNADFDGDEMNLHVPQTYEARAEASLLMGVKSNLITPRSGEPLIAAIQDFITGAYLLTHKDTFLTYSEACRFAASVIDCYSKKQKRIRLPTPAILKPTRLWTGKQLMELIISDDFKNPRKLNLVTPNKSYTGDREFCQKDSFVIIRNGQHLSGVLDKSLLGSGSKTNIFYILLRDFGEDAAVEA
;
A
#
# COMPACT_ATOMS: atom_id res chain seq x y z
N PHE A 1 0.70 2.53 -18.42
CA PHE A 1 -0.23 2.13 -17.33
C PHE A 1 0.59 2.05 -16.05
N ASN A 2 -0.01 1.86 -14.86
CA ASN A 2 0.77 1.77 -13.61
C ASN A 2 1.44 0.39 -13.49
N GLU A 3 2.67 0.37 -13.01
CA GLU A 3 3.57 -0.79 -12.93
C GLU A 3 3.01 -1.90 -12.02
N CYS A 4 2.19 -1.54 -11.02
CA CYS A 4 1.47 -2.51 -10.19
C CYS A 4 0.54 -3.44 -11.01
N ALA A 5 0.11 -3.00 -12.19
CA ALA A 5 -0.74 -3.76 -13.10
C ALA A 5 0.04 -4.56 -14.16
N CYS A 6 1.38 -4.53 -14.17
CA CYS A 6 2.18 -5.33 -15.12
C CYS A 6 2.00 -6.84 -14.91
N THR A 7 1.91 -7.28 -13.65
CA THR A 7 1.87 -8.72 -13.31
C THR A 7 0.71 -9.47 -13.98
N PRO A 8 -0.55 -8.95 -13.96
CA PRO A 8 -1.65 -9.57 -14.70
C PRO A 8 -1.42 -9.71 -16.21
N TYR A 9 -0.74 -8.75 -16.84
CA TYR A 9 -0.46 -8.78 -18.27
C TYR A 9 0.78 -9.60 -18.61
N ASN A 10 1.57 -10.00 -17.59
CA ASN A 10 2.89 -10.59 -17.76
C ASN A 10 3.76 -9.76 -18.73
N ALA A 11 3.63 -8.44 -18.63
CA ALA A 11 4.36 -7.48 -19.44
C ALA A 11 5.54 -6.93 -18.66
N ASP A 12 6.58 -6.54 -19.37
CA ASP A 12 7.62 -5.67 -18.86
C ASP A 12 7.78 -4.43 -19.77
N PHE A 13 8.84 -3.64 -19.56
CA PHE A 13 9.06 -2.39 -20.29
C PHE A 13 10.31 -2.48 -21.18
N ASP A 14 10.50 -3.61 -21.86
CA ASP A 14 11.64 -3.84 -22.75
C ASP A 14 11.33 -3.66 -24.26
N GLY A 15 10.07 -3.39 -24.60
CA GLY A 15 9.61 -3.25 -25.99
C GLY A 15 8.28 -3.93 -26.30
N ASP A 16 7.65 -4.57 -25.32
CA ASP A 16 6.32 -5.18 -25.45
C ASP A 16 5.26 -4.24 -26.06
N GLU A 17 4.43 -4.80 -26.94
CA GLU A 17 3.29 -4.12 -27.54
C GLU A 17 1.97 -4.61 -26.91
N MET A 18 1.01 -3.70 -26.72
CA MET A 18 -0.32 -4.03 -26.19
C MET A 18 -1.43 -3.53 -27.12
N ASN A 19 -2.49 -4.34 -27.24
CA ASN A 19 -3.66 -3.97 -28.03
C ASN A 19 -4.63 -3.12 -27.22
N LEU A 20 -5.24 -2.12 -27.86
CA LEU A 20 -6.29 -1.29 -27.27
C LEU A 20 -7.56 -1.39 -28.11
N HIS A 21 -8.66 -1.77 -27.45
CA HIS A 21 -9.98 -1.88 -28.05
C HIS A 21 -10.94 -0.89 -27.41
N VAL A 22 -11.77 -0.23 -28.21
CA VAL A 22 -12.75 0.77 -27.74
C VAL A 22 -14.18 0.24 -27.97
N PRO A 23 -14.89 -0.19 -26.91
CA PRO A 23 -16.29 -0.61 -27.03
C PRO A 23 -17.19 0.55 -27.49
N GLN A 24 -18.01 0.32 -28.52
CA GLN A 24 -18.82 1.38 -29.15
C GLN A 24 -20.28 1.43 -28.62
N THR A 25 -20.81 0.32 -28.11
CA THR A 25 -22.18 0.28 -27.57
C THR A 25 -22.21 0.59 -26.08
N TYR A 26 -23.31 1.17 -25.60
CA TYR A 26 -23.47 1.48 -24.17
C TYR A 26 -23.44 0.22 -23.30
N GLU A 27 -24.04 -0.88 -23.77
CA GLU A 27 -24.05 -2.18 -23.08
C GLU A 27 -22.64 -2.73 -22.91
N ALA A 28 -21.86 -2.79 -23.99
CA ALA A 28 -20.48 -3.28 -23.93
C ALA A 28 -19.57 -2.38 -23.08
N ARG A 29 -19.79 -1.07 -23.10
CA ARG A 29 -19.06 -0.13 -22.22
C ARG A 29 -19.39 -0.37 -20.75
N ALA A 30 -20.66 -0.58 -20.41
CA ALA A 30 -21.08 -0.85 -19.05
C ALA A 30 -20.52 -2.18 -18.53
N GLU A 31 -20.61 -3.24 -19.33
CA GLU A 31 -20.07 -4.56 -19.00
C GLU A 31 -18.54 -4.52 -18.81
N ALA A 32 -17.81 -3.95 -19.76
CA ALA A 32 -16.36 -3.83 -19.67
C ALA A 32 -15.93 -2.99 -18.46
N SER A 33 -16.64 -1.91 -18.16
CA SER A 33 -16.31 -1.05 -17.01
C SER A 33 -16.61 -1.70 -15.67
N LEU A 34 -17.69 -2.49 -15.56
CA LEU A 34 -18.16 -3.06 -14.30
C LEU A 34 -17.53 -4.42 -13.99
N LEU A 35 -17.41 -5.30 -15.01
CA LEU A 35 -16.92 -6.67 -14.82
C LEU A 35 -15.43 -6.81 -15.15
N MET A 36 -14.95 -6.11 -16.18
CA MET A 36 -13.55 -6.19 -16.63
C MET A 36 -12.69 -5.04 -16.10
N GLY A 37 -13.24 -4.23 -15.19
CA GLY A 37 -12.52 -3.12 -14.57
C GLY A 37 -11.36 -3.62 -13.70
N VAL A 38 -10.25 -2.89 -13.71
CA VAL A 38 -9.04 -3.24 -12.93
C VAL A 38 -9.34 -3.34 -11.43
N LYS A 39 -10.15 -2.43 -10.89
CA LYS A 39 -10.52 -2.41 -9.47
C LYS A 39 -11.27 -3.66 -9.01
N SER A 40 -12.08 -4.22 -9.89
CA SER A 40 -12.90 -5.41 -9.62
C SER A 40 -12.12 -6.71 -9.89
N ASN A 41 -10.92 -6.62 -10.45
CA ASN A 41 -10.05 -7.75 -10.81
C ASN A 41 -8.67 -7.68 -10.13
N LEU A 42 -8.59 -7.16 -8.90
CA LEU A 42 -7.35 -7.08 -8.12
C LEU A 42 -6.84 -8.47 -7.67
N ILE A 43 -7.75 -9.44 -7.55
CA ILE A 43 -7.49 -10.80 -7.06
C ILE A 43 -7.57 -11.79 -8.23
N THR A 44 -6.68 -12.80 -8.25
CA THR A 44 -6.78 -13.90 -9.22
C THR A 44 -7.89 -14.90 -8.84
N PRO A 45 -8.71 -15.36 -9.80
CA PRO A 45 -9.74 -16.37 -9.55
C PRO A 45 -9.16 -17.75 -9.18
N ARG A 46 -7.88 -18.02 -9.48
CA ARG A 46 -7.24 -19.32 -9.23
C ARG A 46 -6.99 -19.58 -7.74
N SER A 47 -6.34 -18.63 -7.05
CA SER A 47 -5.92 -18.80 -5.65
C SER A 47 -6.64 -17.86 -4.69
N GLY A 48 -7.32 -16.83 -5.19
CA GLY A 48 -7.90 -15.77 -4.36
C GLY A 48 -6.83 -14.86 -3.74
N GLU A 49 -5.64 -14.79 -4.33
CA GLU A 49 -4.53 -13.92 -3.90
C GLU A 49 -4.48 -12.63 -4.74
N PRO A 50 -3.97 -11.52 -4.17
CA PRO A 50 -3.78 -10.28 -4.92
C PRO A 50 -2.76 -10.48 -6.04
N LEU A 51 -3.16 -10.10 -7.25
CA LEU A 51 -2.33 -10.13 -8.44
C LEU A 51 -1.78 -8.74 -8.77
N ILE A 52 -2.60 -7.70 -8.58
CA ILE A 52 -2.21 -6.29 -8.67
C ILE A 52 -1.76 -5.85 -7.28
N ALA A 53 -0.48 -5.57 -7.14
CA ALA A 53 0.17 -5.27 -5.87
C ALA A 53 1.50 -4.54 -6.11
N ALA A 54 2.17 -4.12 -5.04
CA ALA A 54 3.47 -3.47 -5.16
C ALA A 54 4.51 -4.40 -5.80
N ILE A 55 5.34 -3.85 -6.68
CA ILE A 55 6.43 -4.57 -7.37
C ILE A 55 7.79 -3.93 -7.07
N GLN A 56 8.86 -4.71 -7.21
CA GLN A 56 10.27 -4.28 -7.23
C GLN A 56 10.59 -3.06 -6.35
N ASP A 57 10.71 -1.87 -6.95
CA ASP A 57 11.14 -0.64 -6.29
C ASP A 57 10.16 -0.14 -5.22
N PHE A 58 8.85 -0.37 -5.38
CA PHE A 58 7.88 -0.03 -4.34
C PHE A 58 8.11 -0.86 -3.08
N ILE A 59 8.44 -2.15 -3.25
CA ILE A 59 8.76 -3.02 -2.11
C ILE A 59 10.07 -2.57 -1.46
N THR A 60 11.10 -2.29 -2.25
CA THR A 60 12.41 -1.83 -1.75
C THR A 60 12.28 -0.49 -1.01
N GLY A 61 11.56 0.47 -1.58
CA GLY A 61 11.31 1.77 -0.99
C GLY A 61 10.54 1.65 0.33
N ALA A 62 9.47 0.85 0.36
CA ALA A 62 8.70 0.61 1.58
C ALA A 62 9.54 -0.10 2.66
N TYR A 63 10.37 -1.07 2.29
CA TYR A 63 11.28 -1.75 3.19
C TYR A 63 12.28 -0.78 3.84
N LEU A 64 12.95 0.04 3.02
CA LEU A 64 13.91 1.05 3.51
C LEU A 64 13.23 2.13 4.36
N LEU A 65 12.05 2.58 3.94
CA LEU A 65 11.28 3.57 4.69
C LEU A 65 10.89 3.04 6.07
N THR A 66 10.42 1.79 6.13
CA THR A 66 9.94 1.19 7.39
C THR A 66 11.03 0.56 8.25
N HIS A 67 12.30 0.67 7.85
CA HIS A 67 13.43 0.25 8.67
C HIS A 67 13.48 1.03 10.01
N LYS A 68 13.92 0.38 11.09
CA LYS A 68 13.93 0.97 12.45
C LYS A 68 14.76 2.24 12.55
N ASP A 69 15.84 2.31 11.78
CA ASP A 69 16.80 3.42 11.82
C ASP A 69 16.39 4.61 10.93
N THR A 70 15.24 4.52 10.25
CA THR A 70 14.75 5.57 9.36
C THR A 70 13.98 6.62 10.17
N PHE A 71 14.67 7.73 10.43
CA PHE A 71 14.10 8.91 11.08
C PHE A 71 14.08 10.09 10.10
N LEU A 72 12.91 10.73 9.98
CA LEU A 72 12.68 11.86 9.10
C LEU A 72 12.45 13.14 9.91
N THR A 73 13.03 14.23 9.44
CA THR A 73 12.78 15.57 9.96
C THR A 73 11.38 16.04 9.56
N TYR A 74 10.90 17.11 10.21
CA TYR A 74 9.60 17.71 9.87
C TYR A 74 9.48 18.08 8.39
N SER A 75 10.54 18.63 7.79
CA SER A 75 10.53 19.01 6.37
C SER A 75 10.37 17.80 5.44
N GLU A 76 11.04 16.70 5.76
CA GLU A 76 10.98 15.46 4.96
C GLU A 76 9.65 14.74 5.13
N ALA A 77 9.13 14.67 6.36
CA ALA A 77 7.80 14.13 6.63
C ALA A 77 6.70 14.93 5.89
N CYS A 78 6.79 16.26 5.88
CA CYS A 78 5.87 17.10 5.10
C CYS A 78 5.99 16.86 3.60
N ARG A 79 7.21 16.72 3.06
CA ARG A 79 7.43 16.42 1.64
C ARG A 79 6.83 15.07 1.25
N PHE A 80 7.02 14.06 2.09
CA PHE A 80 6.40 12.74 1.88
C PHE A 80 4.87 12.82 1.94
N ALA A 81 4.31 13.48 2.96
CA ALA A 81 2.86 13.63 3.06
C ALA A 81 2.28 14.40 1.86
N ALA A 82 3.00 15.40 1.34
CA ALA A 82 2.60 16.13 0.15
C ALA A 82 2.57 15.25 -1.10
N SER A 83 3.49 14.28 -1.25
CA SER A 83 3.47 13.35 -2.40
C SER A 83 2.32 12.33 -2.35
N VAL A 84 1.75 12.07 -1.17
CA VAL A 84 0.57 11.19 -1.02
C VAL A 84 -0.72 11.91 -1.44
N ILE A 85 -0.73 13.24 -1.46
CA ILE A 85 -1.91 14.01 -1.89
C ILE A 85 -2.05 13.94 -3.40
N ASP A 86 -3.11 13.28 -3.88
CA ASP A 86 -3.48 13.30 -5.29
C ASP A 86 -3.90 14.72 -5.73
N CYS A 87 -3.11 15.30 -6.63
CA CYS A 87 -3.37 16.63 -7.18
C CYS A 87 -4.56 16.64 -8.17
N TYR A 88 -4.97 15.49 -8.68
CA TYR A 88 -6.11 15.32 -9.59
C TYR A 88 -7.41 14.96 -8.86
N SER A 89 -7.35 14.74 -7.54
CA SER A 89 -8.53 14.43 -6.76
C SER A 89 -9.51 15.61 -6.77
N LYS A 90 -10.77 15.33 -7.12
CA LYS A 90 -11.86 16.32 -7.14
C LYS A 90 -12.09 16.98 -5.77
N LYS A 91 -11.59 16.38 -4.69
CA LYS A 91 -11.63 16.93 -3.33
C LYS A 91 -10.25 16.84 -2.70
N GLN A 92 -9.66 17.99 -2.38
CA GLN A 92 -8.43 18.04 -1.59
C GLN A 92 -8.71 17.51 -0.18
N LYS A 93 -8.18 16.33 0.13
CA LYS A 93 -8.22 15.76 1.47
C LYS A 93 -7.15 16.46 2.32
N ARG A 94 -7.51 16.88 3.54
CA ARG A 94 -6.56 17.46 4.50
C ARG A 94 -5.80 16.31 5.16
N ILE A 95 -4.53 16.15 4.82
CA ILE A 95 -3.64 15.24 5.52
C ILE A 95 -3.15 15.91 6.81
N ARG A 96 -3.16 15.16 7.91
CA ARG A 96 -2.57 15.58 9.18
C ARG A 96 -1.42 14.64 9.51
N LEU A 97 -0.23 15.20 9.65
CA LEU A 97 0.91 14.44 10.15
C LEU A 97 0.64 13.95 11.58
N PRO A 98 1.00 12.71 11.92
CA PRO A 98 0.93 12.21 13.29
C PRO A 98 1.90 12.98 14.18
N THR A 99 1.74 12.85 15.50
CA THR A 99 2.73 13.37 16.45
C THR A 99 4.08 12.67 16.24
N PRO A 100 5.21 13.40 16.26
CA PRO A 100 6.52 12.80 16.03
C PRO A 100 6.80 11.72 17.08
N ALA A 101 7.41 10.61 16.67
CA ALA A 101 7.81 9.53 17.57
C ALA A 101 8.84 10.00 18.61
N ILE A 102 9.75 10.89 18.23
CA ILE A 102 10.75 11.50 19.12
C ILE A 102 10.46 12.99 19.21
N LEU A 103 10.28 13.51 20.43
CA LEU A 103 10.00 14.93 20.68
C LEU A 103 11.26 15.74 21.06
N LYS A 104 12.19 15.08 21.76
CA LYS A 104 13.47 15.64 22.25
C LYS A 104 14.57 14.60 21.99
N PRO A 105 15.81 15.01 21.64
CA PRO A 105 16.29 16.39 21.52
C PRO A 105 15.72 17.14 20.31
N THR A 106 15.40 16.44 19.24
CA THR A 106 14.78 16.98 18.01
C THR A 106 13.48 16.23 17.69
N ARG A 107 12.59 16.88 16.93
CA ARG A 107 11.35 16.27 16.47
C ARG A 107 11.61 15.37 15.27
N LEU A 108 11.43 14.07 15.44
CA LEU A 108 11.66 13.07 14.38
C LEU A 108 10.46 12.14 14.23
N TRP A 109 10.14 11.82 12.98
CA TRP A 109 9.13 10.84 12.59
C TRP A 109 9.81 9.56 12.13
N THR A 110 9.22 8.41 12.43
CA THR A 110 9.69 7.15 11.85
C THR A 110 9.02 6.94 10.49
N GLY A 111 9.66 6.20 9.58
CA GLY A 111 8.98 5.89 8.32
C GLY A 111 7.75 4.99 8.48
N LYS A 112 7.66 4.23 9.58
CA LYS A 112 6.43 3.50 9.94
C LYS A 112 5.23 4.44 10.14
N GLN A 113 5.42 5.59 10.79
CA GLN A 113 4.37 6.61 10.94
C GLN A 113 3.92 7.19 9.61
N LEU A 114 4.83 7.26 8.62
CA LEU A 114 4.48 7.76 7.29
C LEU A 114 3.66 6.75 6.49
N MET A 115 3.84 5.45 6.71
CA MET A 115 2.97 4.42 6.12
C MET A 115 1.51 4.52 6.58
N GLU A 116 1.26 5.06 7.78
CA GLU A 116 -0.10 5.28 8.28
C GLU A 116 -0.88 6.25 7.37
N LEU A 117 -0.19 7.21 6.76
CA LEU A 117 -0.77 8.18 5.83
C LEU A 117 -1.20 7.54 4.50
N ILE A 118 -0.52 6.46 4.09
CA ILE A 118 -0.87 5.67 2.90
C ILE A 118 -2.10 4.79 3.21
N ILE A 119 -2.08 4.10 4.36
CA ILE A 119 -3.20 3.25 4.79
C ILE A 119 -4.46 4.08 4.97
N SER A 120 -4.36 5.28 5.52
CA SER A 120 -5.49 6.17 5.76
C SER A 120 -5.11 7.63 5.59
N ASP A 121 -5.67 8.27 4.56
CA ASP A 121 -5.50 9.69 4.28
C ASP A 121 -6.53 10.58 5.01
N ASP A 122 -7.66 10.02 5.45
CA ASP A 122 -8.69 10.75 6.19
C ASP A 122 -8.44 10.74 7.71
N PHE A 123 -8.42 11.94 8.29
CA PHE A 123 -8.34 12.13 9.74
C PHE A 123 -9.69 11.94 10.44
N LYS A 124 -10.82 12.17 9.74
CA LYS A 124 -12.15 12.09 10.36
C LYS A 124 -12.62 10.66 10.52
N ASN A 125 -12.55 9.88 9.43
CA ASN A 125 -12.92 8.47 9.42
C ASN A 125 -11.74 7.62 8.96
N PRO A 126 -10.69 7.47 9.79
CA PRO A 126 -9.51 6.73 9.37
C PRO A 126 -9.83 5.26 9.15
N ARG A 127 -9.23 4.67 8.11
CA ARG A 127 -9.31 3.23 7.85
C ARG A 127 -8.54 2.48 8.94
N LYS A 128 -9.27 1.77 9.80
CA LYS A 128 -8.73 1.05 10.95
C LYS A 128 -8.27 -0.35 10.56
N LEU A 129 -7.24 -0.42 9.72
CA LEU A 129 -6.63 -1.68 9.32
C LEU A 129 -6.02 -2.38 10.55
N ASN A 130 -6.22 -3.68 10.66
CA ASN A 130 -5.58 -4.53 11.66
C ASN A 130 -4.91 -5.72 10.97
N LEU A 131 -3.62 -5.91 11.22
CA LEU A 131 -2.82 -6.99 10.65
C LEU A 131 -1.73 -7.41 11.63
N VAL A 132 -1.55 -8.71 11.81
CA VAL A 132 -0.46 -9.30 12.58
C VAL A 132 0.08 -10.48 11.80
N THR A 133 1.32 -10.37 11.32
CA THR A 133 1.94 -11.45 10.52
C THR A 133 3.46 -11.39 10.60
N PRO A 134 4.15 -12.54 10.55
CA PRO A 134 5.59 -12.56 10.32
C PRO A 134 5.93 -12.19 8.88
N ASN A 135 7.12 -11.63 8.69
CA ASN A 135 7.75 -11.44 7.38
C ASN A 135 8.53 -12.68 6.95
N LYS A 136 9.07 -12.65 5.73
CA LYS A 136 9.95 -13.71 5.22
C LYS A 136 11.21 -13.94 6.07
N SER A 137 11.75 -12.87 6.64
CA SER A 137 12.99 -12.90 7.45
C SER A 137 12.73 -13.09 8.95
N TYR A 138 11.57 -13.63 9.33
CA TYR A 138 11.20 -13.84 10.73
C TYR A 138 12.08 -14.90 11.40
N THR A 139 12.70 -14.54 12.53
CA THR A 139 13.62 -15.42 13.27
C THR A 139 13.06 -15.92 14.60
N GLY A 140 11.89 -15.44 15.04
CA GLY A 140 11.28 -15.79 16.31
C GLY A 140 10.95 -14.58 17.19
N ASP A 141 10.43 -14.85 18.39
CA ASP A 141 10.15 -13.85 19.44
C ASP A 141 9.17 -12.72 19.09
N ARG A 142 8.27 -12.98 18.13
CA ARG A 142 7.17 -12.08 17.71
C ARG A 142 7.63 -10.63 17.58
N GLU A 143 7.01 -9.68 18.27
CA GLU A 143 7.34 -8.25 18.23
C GLU A 143 8.77 -7.91 18.70
N PHE A 144 9.40 -8.77 19.50
CA PHE A 144 10.77 -8.62 19.99
C PHE A 144 11.82 -9.24 19.07
N CYS A 145 11.41 -9.71 17.89
CA CYS A 145 12.32 -10.22 16.87
C CYS A 145 13.48 -9.23 16.61
N GLN A 146 14.71 -9.73 16.71
CA GLN A 146 15.94 -8.97 16.51
C GLN A 146 15.97 -8.24 15.16
N LYS A 147 15.41 -8.87 14.12
CA LYS A 147 15.41 -8.35 12.74
C LYS A 147 14.22 -7.44 12.41
N ASP A 148 13.38 -7.10 13.40
CA ASP A 148 12.13 -6.35 13.17
C ASP A 148 11.28 -6.95 12.04
N SER A 149 11.09 -8.27 12.07
CA SER A 149 10.45 -9.02 10.99
C SER A 149 9.09 -9.59 11.41
N PHE A 150 8.46 -9.00 12.40
CA PHE A 150 7.09 -9.31 12.82
C PHE A 150 6.24 -8.05 12.76
N VAL A 151 5.33 -8.02 11.78
CA VAL A 151 4.55 -6.83 11.47
C VAL A 151 3.27 -6.79 12.28
N ILE A 152 3.05 -5.67 12.95
CA ILE A 152 1.86 -5.38 13.71
C ILE A 152 1.33 -4.02 13.26
N ILE A 153 0.16 -4.06 12.60
CA ILE A 153 -0.64 -2.88 12.30
C ILE A 153 -1.91 -2.97 13.14
N ARG A 154 -2.20 -1.93 13.93
CA ARG A 154 -3.41 -1.86 14.76
C ARG A 154 -4.09 -0.53 14.57
N ASN A 155 -5.39 -0.56 14.27
CA ASN A 155 -6.21 0.62 14.02
C ASN A 155 -5.58 1.59 12.99
N GLY A 156 -4.94 1.05 11.95
CA GLY A 156 -4.24 1.84 10.92
C GLY A 156 -2.84 2.35 11.32
N GLN A 157 -2.37 2.06 12.54
CA GLN A 157 -1.04 2.45 13.02
C GLN A 157 -0.03 1.32 12.87
N HIS A 158 1.15 1.63 12.33
CA HIS A 158 2.20 0.64 12.07
C HIS A 158 3.17 0.59 13.26
N LEU A 159 2.98 -0.39 14.15
CA LEU A 159 3.66 -0.46 15.44
C LEU A 159 5.03 -1.13 15.38
N SER A 160 5.14 -2.23 14.65
CA SER A 160 6.38 -3.01 14.54
C SER A 160 6.51 -3.65 13.17
N GLY A 161 7.75 -3.99 12.81
CA GLY A 161 8.09 -4.76 11.62
C GLY A 161 8.38 -3.92 10.38
N VAL A 162 9.21 -4.45 9.48
CA VAL A 162 9.47 -3.85 8.15
C VAL A 162 8.45 -4.33 7.12
N LEU A 163 8.13 -3.54 6.10
CA LEU A 163 7.25 -4.01 5.02
C LEU A 163 8.07 -4.72 3.94
N ASP A 164 7.69 -5.95 3.62
CA ASP A 164 8.37 -6.77 2.61
C ASP A 164 7.40 -7.23 1.50
N LYS A 165 7.89 -8.07 0.59
CA LYS A 165 7.08 -8.64 -0.49
C LYS A 165 5.86 -9.44 0.02
N SER A 166 5.93 -10.07 1.19
CA SER A 166 4.79 -10.85 1.71
C SER A 166 3.61 -9.98 2.15
N LEU A 167 3.89 -8.73 2.51
CA LEU A 167 2.94 -7.76 2.99
C LEU A 167 2.41 -6.80 1.93
N LEU A 168 3.25 -6.44 0.96
CA LEU A 168 2.90 -5.47 -0.08
C LEU A 168 2.80 -6.09 -1.48
N GLY A 169 3.47 -7.21 -1.73
CA GLY A 169 3.58 -7.81 -3.05
C GLY A 169 2.50 -8.85 -3.37
N SER A 170 2.51 -9.32 -4.61
CA SER A 170 1.58 -10.34 -5.10
C SER A 170 1.83 -11.72 -4.48
N GLY A 171 0.77 -12.53 -4.42
CA GLY A 171 0.86 -13.95 -4.01
C GLY A 171 0.79 -14.22 -2.51
N SER A 172 0.22 -13.31 -1.71
CA SER A 172 -0.11 -13.58 -0.32
C SER A 172 -1.45 -12.96 0.10
N LYS A 173 -2.26 -13.72 0.85
CA LYS A 173 -3.51 -13.25 1.46
C LYS A 173 -3.29 -12.44 2.74
N THR A 174 -2.07 -12.43 3.27
CA THR A 174 -1.70 -11.59 4.43
C THR A 174 -1.27 -10.18 4.04
N ASN A 175 -1.48 -9.80 2.77
CA ASN A 175 -1.12 -8.51 2.23
C ASN A 175 -2.04 -7.39 2.76
N ILE A 176 -1.47 -6.20 3.00
CA ILE A 176 -2.18 -4.98 3.40
C ILE A 176 -3.31 -4.64 2.42
N PHE A 177 -3.02 -4.63 1.11
CA PHE A 177 -3.99 -4.34 0.05
C PHE A 177 -5.12 -5.37 0.00
N TYR A 178 -4.82 -6.65 0.28
CA TYR A 178 -5.84 -7.69 0.36
C TYR A 178 -6.82 -7.47 1.51
N ILE A 179 -6.30 -7.07 2.68
CA ILE A 179 -7.15 -6.79 3.85
C ILE A 179 -7.94 -5.51 3.64
N LEU A 180 -7.33 -4.46 3.04
CA LEU A 180 -8.05 -3.24 2.67
C LEU A 180 -9.21 -3.54 1.71
N LEU A 181 -8.96 -4.37 0.70
CA LEU A 181 -9.97 -4.80 -0.26
C LEU A 181 -11.12 -5.56 0.43
N ARG A 182 -10.79 -6.50 1.31
CA ARG A 182 -11.78 -7.34 2.00
C ARG A 182 -12.61 -6.56 3.01
N ASP A 183 -11.98 -5.69 3.79
CA ASP A 183 -12.63 -5.05 4.95
C ASP A 183 -13.22 -3.66 4.63
N PHE A 184 -12.67 -2.96 3.62
CA PHE A 184 -13.06 -1.59 3.28
C PHE A 184 -13.50 -1.41 1.82
N GLY A 185 -13.35 -2.44 0.97
CA GLY A 185 -13.81 -2.45 -0.42
C GLY A 185 -12.74 -2.08 -1.45
N GLU A 186 -13.13 -2.18 -2.73
CA GLU A 186 -12.23 -2.01 -3.88
C GLU A 186 -11.59 -0.61 -3.95
N ASP A 187 -12.39 0.43 -3.75
CA ASP A 187 -11.89 1.81 -3.83
C ASP A 187 -10.83 2.08 -2.75
N ALA A 188 -10.98 1.51 -1.55
CA ALA A 188 -10.01 1.67 -0.48
C ALA A 188 -8.66 1.00 -0.79
N ALA A 189 -8.68 -0.13 -1.52
CA ALA A 189 -7.46 -0.84 -1.92
C ALA A 189 -6.77 -0.19 -3.12
N VAL A 190 -7.51 0.50 -3.99
CA VAL A 190 -6.97 1.19 -5.17
C VAL A 190 -6.47 2.59 -4.84
N GLU A 191 -7.07 3.27 -3.85
CA GLU A 191 -6.60 4.57 -3.36
C GLU A 191 -5.31 4.47 -2.51
N ALA A 192 -5.05 3.31 -1.90
CA ALA A 192 -3.90 3.06 -1.03
C ALA A 192 -2.67 2.59 -1.84
#